data_AF-A0A4Y8Q1G2-F1
#
_entry.id   AF-A0A4Y8Q1G2-F1
#
_cell.length_a   1.000
_cell.length_b   1.000
_cell.length_c   1.000
_cell.angle_alpha   90.00
_cell.angle_beta   90.00
_cell.angle_gamma   90.00
#
_symmetry.space_group_name_H-M   'P 1'
#
loop_
_entity.id
_entity.type
_entity.pdbx_description
1 polymer ?
#
loop_
_entity_poly.entity_id
_entity_poly.type
_entity_poly.pdbx_seq_one_letter_code
_entity_poly.pdbx_strand_id
1 'polypeptide(L)'
;MKENCRVKKIRSSTLHYGFRTLVLLGFAVYIVYLFKTDSLVYYIAPRMMIYAKIAAVGLYIIAVLQAYVALRSLREPVSAGCSCGHDAHDHDHDHAHGHDHEGHSHAPTGSFGKHAAAYAVFVIPLLLGFLLPTTAMSSALVAQKGINLGGPPAAVNDAGGTSSAGDWAGDEDPQLKERFKTDKYNRDFAKLGIKLYKQDTLELKDELFMEKLQALNMFPDNFAGKPIKMLGFVYRDTGMSDTQFIVGRFAVTCCTADASTYGVVVQSSNANRFADDTWVTVSGTIGEMTYKGKKVITIQAASIEKTKPPENPYVYPVYDFGSRL
;
A
#
# COMPACT_ATOMS: atom_id res chain seq x y z
N MET A 1 16.73 20.49 60.82
CA MET A 1 17.06 20.24 59.40
C MET A 1 16.67 18.80 59.07
N LYS A 2 15.49 18.55 58.51
CA LYS A 2 15.10 17.25 57.95
C LYS A 2 14.47 17.51 56.60
N GLU A 3 15.26 17.24 55.57
CA GLU A 3 15.07 17.62 54.18
C GLU A 3 14.02 16.74 53.46
N ASN A 4 12.97 17.40 52.95
CA ASN A 4 12.59 17.45 51.53
C ASN A 4 12.97 16.32 50.54
N CYS A 5 12.82 15.03 50.89
CA CYS A 5 13.01 13.94 49.92
C CYS A 5 11.83 12.95 49.87
N ARG A 6 10.62 13.40 49.49
CA ARG A 6 9.51 12.46 49.21
C ARG A 6 8.40 12.90 48.24
N VAL A 7 8.59 13.98 47.48
CA VAL A 7 7.55 14.50 46.54
C VAL A 7 7.94 14.34 45.06
N LYS A 8 9.22 14.12 44.74
CA LYS A 8 9.72 14.12 43.35
C LYS A 8 9.39 12.85 42.56
N LYS A 9 9.27 11.69 43.22
CA LYS A 9 9.09 10.37 42.57
C LYS A 9 7.65 10.13 42.07
N ILE A 10 6.64 10.72 42.73
CA ILE A 10 5.21 10.57 42.40
C ILE A 10 4.81 11.44 41.20
N ARG A 11 5.35 12.67 41.08
CA ARG A 11 5.08 13.54 39.92
C ARG A 11 5.57 12.94 38.60
N SER A 12 6.66 12.17 38.63
CA SER A 12 7.24 11.58 37.41
C SER A 12 6.34 10.52 36.78
N SER A 13 5.68 9.67 37.57
CA SER A 13 4.81 8.61 37.05
C SER A 13 3.53 9.19 36.42
N THR A 14 2.87 10.13 37.10
CA THR A 14 1.67 10.79 36.57
C THR A 14 1.96 11.59 35.29
N LEU A 15 3.11 12.27 35.20
CA LEU A 15 3.54 12.95 33.97
C LEU A 15 3.77 11.97 32.81
N HIS A 16 4.31 10.78 33.08
CA HIS A 16 4.47 9.75 32.05
C HIS A 16 3.14 9.20 31.55
N TYR A 17 2.18 8.90 32.44
CA TYR A 17 0.85 8.45 32.02
C TYR A 17 0.09 9.54 31.25
N GLY A 18 0.20 10.81 31.67
CA GLY A 18 -0.38 11.94 30.96
C GLY A 18 0.19 12.10 29.55
N PHE A 19 1.52 12.05 29.39
CA PHE A 19 2.15 12.16 28.09
C PHE A 19 1.79 10.99 27.15
N ARG A 20 1.81 9.75 27.65
CA ARG A 20 1.37 8.57 26.87
C ARG A 20 -0.06 8.71 26.40
N THR A 21 -0.95 9.17 27.27
CA THR A 21 -2.36 9.45 26.94
C THR A 21 -2.46 10.44 25.78
N LEU A 22 -1.71 11.55 25.82
CA LEU A 22 -1.72 12.56 24.75
C LEU A 22 -1.24 11.98 23.41
N VAL A 23 -0.18 11.18 23.42
CA VAL A 23 0.34 10.54 22.20
C VAL A 23 -0.69 9.56 21.61
N LEU A 24 -1.25 8.67 22.43
CA LEU A 24 -2.23 7.69 21.98
C LEU A 24 -3.52 8.34 21.46
N LEU A 25 -4.02 9.35 22.18
CA LEU A 25 -5.18 10.13 21.75
C LEU A 25 -4.87 10.91 20.47
N GLY A 26 -3.66 11.44 20.33
CA GLY A 26 -3.19 12.09 19.12
C GLY A 26 -3.26 11.17 17.90
N PHE A 27 -2.76 9.94 18.00
CA PHE A 27 -2.89 8.95 16.91
C PHE A 27 -4.34 8.57 16.63
N ALA A 28 -5.15 8.34 17.66
CA ALA A 28 -6.57 8.01 17.48
C ALA A 28 -7.31 9.15 16.75
N VAL A 29 -7.12 10.40 17.18
CA VAL A 29 -7.70 11.58 16.54
C VAL A 29 -7.17 11.75 15.11
N TYR A 30 -5.88 11.53 14.88
CA TYR A 30 -5.29 11.63 13.54
C TYR A 30 -5.90 10.61 12.56
N ILE A 31 -6.08 9.35 12.97
CA ILE A 31 -6.72 8.33 12.12
C ILE A 31 -8.17 8.71 11.82
N VAL A 32 -8.92 9.21 12.82
CA VAL A 32 -10.30 9.68 12.63
C VAL A 32 -10.34 10.89 11.69
N TYR A 33 -9.37 11.82 11.81
CA TYR A 33 -9.22 12.95 10.92
C TYR A 33 -9.00 12.51 9.47
N LEU A 34 -8.03 11.63 9.22
CA LEU A 34 -7.76 11.08 7.88
C LEU A 34 -8.96 10.36 7.27
N PHE A 35 -9.76 9.69 8.10
CA PHE A 35 -10.99 9.04 7.65
C PHE A 35 -12.07 10.06 7.29
N LYS A 36 -12.22 11.15 8.05
CA LYS A 36 -13.23 12.19 7.78
C LYS A 36 -12.91 13.07 6.57
N THR A 37 -11.64 13.21 6.21
CA THR A 37 -11.19 13.99 5.06
C THR A 37 -11.03 13.14 3.79
N ASP A 38 -11.50 11.89 3.81
CA ASP A 38 -11.29 10.87 2.76
C ASP A 38 -9.82 10.70 2.33
N SER A 39 -8.90 11.21 3.15
CA SER A 39 -7.48 11.20 2.84
C SER A 39 -6.82 9.88 3.21
N LEU A 40 -7.52 9.01 3.94
CA LEU A 40 -7.05 7.68 4.31
C LEU A 40 -6.74 6.81 3.09
N VAL A 41 -7.46 7.00 1.97
CA VAL A 41 -7.23 6.28 0.71
C VAL A 41 -5.85 6.56 0.12
N TYR A 42 -5.24 7.71 0.44
CA TYR A 42 -3.88 8.04 -0.01
C TYR A 42 -2.79 7.22 0.69
N TYR A 43 -3.10 6.54 1.80
CA TYR A 43 -2.12 5.81 2.60
C TYR A 43 -2.35 4.30 2.62
N ILE A 44 -3.61 3.86 2.66
CA ILE A 44 -3.98 2.47 2.93
C ILE A 44 -5.07 2.02 1.95
N ALA A 45 -4.97 0.77 1.47
CA ALA A 45 -5.97 0.20 0.58
C ALA A 45 -7.37 0.11 1.25
N PRO A 46 -8.48 0.30 0.52
CA PRO A 46 -9.83 0.29 1.08
C PRO A 46 -10.16 -0.92 1.94
N ARG A 47 -9.72 -2.11 1.52
CA ARG A 47 -9.89 -3.37 2.26
C ARG A 47 -9.24 -3.36 3.65
N MET A 48 -8.18 -2.58 3.83
CA MET A 48 -7.42 -2.49 5.09
C MET A 48 -7.93 -1.37 6.01
N MET A 49 -8.80 -0.47 5.51
CA MET A 49 -9.31 0.67 6.31
C MET A 49 -10.07 0.22 7.56
N ILE A 50 -10.73 -0.95 7.53
CA ILE A 50 -11.43 -1.47 8.70
C ILE A 50 -10.49 -1.74 9.87
N TYR A 51 -9.31 -2.27 9.62
CA TYR A 51 -8.32 -2.54 10.66
C TYR A 51 -7.78 -1.23 11.25
N ALA A 52 -7.55 -0.21 10.41
CA ALA A 52 -7.16 1.12 10.88
C ALA A 52 -8.21 1.75 11.80
N LYS A 53 -9.50 1.59 11.47
CA LYS A 53 -10.62 2.05 12.31
C LYS A 53 -10.67 1.31 13.65
N ILE A 54 -10.55 -0.01 13.64
CA ILE A 54 -10.53 -0.83 14.87
C ILE A 54 -9.33 -0.43 15.74
N ALA A 55 -8.15 -0.23 15.13
CA ALA A 55 -6.96 0.24 15.83
C ALA A 55 -7.18 1.61 16.48
N ALA A 56 -7.81 2.57 15.78
CA ALA A 56 -8.13 3.87 16.34
C ALA A 56 -9.05 3.78 17.57
N VAL A 57 -10.06 2.90 17.53
CA VAL A 57 -10.95 2.63 18.68
C VAL A 57 -10.15 2.02 19.84
N GLY A 58 -9.30 1.04 19.57
CA GLY A 58 -8.43 0.42 20.59
C GLY A 58 -7.49 1.44 21.25
N LEU A 59 -6.82 2.27 20.44
CA LEU A 59 -5.95 3.36 20.93
C LEU A 59 -6.72 4.36 21.80
N TYR A 60 -7.94 4.71 21.40
CA TYR A 60 -8.81 5.59 22.18
C TYR A 60 -9.18 4.98 23.54
N ILE A 61 -9.60 3.72 23.58
CA ILE A 61 -9.94 3.03 24.84
C ILE A 61 -8.74 2.99 25.77
N ILE A 62 -7.56 2.62 25.27
CA ILE A 62 -6.33 2.59 26.08
C ILE A 62 -5.98 4.00 26.58
N ALA A 63 -6.13 5.03 25.76
CA ALA A 63 -5.91 6.41 26.16
C ALA A 63 -6.87 6.84 27.30
N VAL A 64 -8.15 6.52 27.20
CA VAL A 64 -9.14 6.83 28.25
C VAL A 64 -8.83 6.10 29.56
N LEU A 65 -8.45 4.82 29.50
CA LEU A 65 -8.05 4.06 30.69
C LEU A 65 -6.78 4.64 31.35
N GLN A 66 -5.76 5.01 30.56
CA GLN A 66 -4.56 5.66 31.07
C GLN A 66 -4.85 7.04 31.66
N ALA A 67 -5.74 7.82 31.03
CA ALA A 67 -6.21 9.10 31.55
C ALA A 67 -6.90 8.92 32.91
N TYR A 68 -7.78 7.92 33.03
CA TYR A 68 -8.47 7.59 34.27
C TYR A 68 -7.50 7.23 35.40
N VAL A 69 -6.51 6.37 35.13
CA VAL A 69 -5.47 6.00 36.11
C VAL A 69 -4.63 7.22 36.50
N ALA A 70 -4.26 8.07 35.54
CA ALA A 70 -3.52 9.31 35.81
C ALA A 70 -4.34 10.26 36.70
N LEU A 71 -5.62 10.47 36.42
CA LEU A 71 -6.52 11.30 37.22
C LEU A 71 -6.74 10.75 38.63
N ARG A 72 -6.89 9.42 38.77
CA ARG A 72 -7.01 8.79 40.10
C ARG A 72 -5.73 8.94 40.91
N SER A 73 -4.56 8.81 40.28
CA SER A 73 -3.26 9.01 40.96
C SER A 73 -3.03 10.45 41.47
N LEU A 74 -3.78 11.43 40.93
CA LEU A 74 -3.78 12.81 41.40
C LEU A 74 -4.72 13.04 42.59
N ARG A 75 -5.77 12.21 42.76
CA ARG A 75 -6.79 12.35 43.81
C ARG A 75 -6.50 11.50 45.04
N GLU A 76 -6.00 10.28 44.87
CA GLU A 76 -5.62 9.39 45.96
C GLU A 76 -4.11 9.15 45.85
N PRO A 77 -3.31 9.37 46.91
CA PRO A 77 -1.92 8.91 46.93
C PRO A 77 -1.94 7.39 46.99
N VAL A 78 -2.09 6.75 45.83
CA VAL A 78 -1.99 5.30 45.70
C VAL A 78 -0.54 4.95 46.01
N SER A 79 -0.32 4.31 47.17
CA SER A 79 0.91 3.59 47.46
C SER A 79 1.24 2.75 46.23
N ALA A 80 2.41 2.99 45.64
CA ALA A 80 2.92 2.14 44.57
C ALA A 80 2.99 0.70 45.11
N GLY A 81 1.97 -0.08 44.79
CA GLY A 81 1.77 -1.43 45.26
C GLY A 81 1.11 -2.20 44.14
N CYS A 82 1.81 -3.24 43.71
CA CYS A 82 1.36 -4.29 42.81
C CYS A 82 1.36 -3.93 41.30
N SER A 83 2.57 -3.67 40.78
CA SER A 83 3.01 -4.46 39.62
C SER A 83 2.88 -5.93 40.02
N CYS A 84 2.06 -6.70 39.32
CA CYS A 84 1.93 -8.14 39.51
C CYS A 84 3.26 -8.82 39.18
N GLY A 85 4.15 -8.90 40.17
CA GLY A 85 5.14 -9.96 40.32
C GLY A 85 4.62 -10.86 41.42
N HIS A 86 4.22 -12.07 41.06
CA HIS A 86 4.07 -13.13 42.04
C HIS A 86 5.47 -13.37 42.60
N ASP A 87 5.67 -13.21 43.91
CA ASP A 87 6.66 -14.01 44.62
C ASP A 87 6.07 -14.34 45.98
N ALA A 88 5.55 -15.56 46.02
CA ALA A 88 5.16 -16.26 47.22
C ALA A 88 6.41 -16.55 48.07
N HIS A 89 6.23 -16.41 49.37
CA HIS A 89 6.77 -17.26 50.42
C HIS A 89 8.06 -18.08 50.16
N ASP A 90 9.05 -17.70 50.96
CA ASP A 90 9.81 -18.56 51.88
C ASP A 90 10.98 -19.44 51.39
N HIS A 91 11.95 -19.49 52.30
CA HIS A 91 12.99 -20.48 52.54
C HIS A 91 14.36 -20.34 51.85
N ASP A 92 15.36 -20.10 52.71
CA ASP A 92 16.73 -20.64 52.60
C ASP A 92 16.71 -22.00 51.91
N HIS A 93 17.42 -22.16 50.80
CA HIS A 93 18.27 -23.32 50.53
C HIS A 93 19.11 -23.04 49.27
N ASP A 94 20.43 -23.24 49.42
CA ASP A 94 21.36 -23.45 48.32
C ASP A 94 20.83 -24.56 47.40
N HIS A 95 20.83 -24.33 46.08
CA HIS A 95 21.41 -25.23 45.07
C HIS A 95 21.18 -24.68 43.65
N ALA A 96 22.23 -24.79 42.84
CA ALA A 96 22.29 -24.46 41.44
C ALA A 96 21.29 -25.28 40.60
N HIS A 97 20.72 -24.70 39.55
CA HIS A 97 20.70 -25.20 38.16
C HIS A 97 19.96 -24.19 37.27
N GLY A 98 20.52 -23.93 36.08
CA GLY A 98 20.09 -22.87 35.18
C GLY A 98 18.90 -23.23 34.30
N HIS A 99 18.14 -22.21 33.94
CA HIS A 99 17.37 -22.13 32.70
C HIS A 99 17.26 -20.65 32.29
N ASP A 100 17.70 -20.36 31.07
CA ASP A 100 17.70 -19.05 30.44
C ASP A 100 16.27 -18.67 30.04
N HIS A 101 15.58 -17.93 30.91
CA HIS A 101 14.35 -17.22 30.53
C HIS A 101 14.63 -15.72 30.52
N GLU A 102 15.06 -15.25 29.34
CA GLU A 102 15.21 -13.83 29.02
C GLU A 102 13.82 -13.19 28.84
N GLY A 103 13.09 -13.09 29.96
CA GLY A 103 11.83 -12.36 30.07
C GLY A 103 12.10 -10.86 30.12
N HIS A 104 12.05 -10.21 28.96
CA HIS A 104 12.21 -8.77 28.85
C HIS A 104 11.09 -8.03 29.60
N SER A 105 11.43 -7.45 30.76
CA SER A 105 10.58 -6.53 31.50
C SER A 105 10.72 -5.11 30.93
N HIS A 106 9.68 -4.62 30.25
CA HIS A 106 9.61 -3.26 29.72
C HIS A 106 9.30 -2.23 30.80
N ALA A 107 10.30 -1.91 31.63
CA ALA A 107 10.37 -0.65 32.35
C ALA A 107 11.83 -0.17 32.35
N PRO A 108 12.30 0.55 31.32
CA PRO A 108 13.68 0.98 31.29
C PRO A 108 13.90 2.02 32.40
N THR A 109 14.68 1.66 33.41
CA THR A 109 15.32 2.57 34.35
C THR A 109 16.41 3.35 33.61
N GLY A 110 15.99 4.32 32.79
CA GLY A 110 16.86 5.06 31.87
C GLY A 110 17.01 6.54 32.24
N SER A 111 18.20 7.11 31.97
CA SER A 111 18.43 8.56 31.92
C SER A 111 17.34 9.26 31.07
N PHE A 112 16.95 10.48 31.44
CA PHE A 112 15.94 11.32 30.76
C PHE A 112 16.06 11.30 29.22
N GLY A 113 17.28 11.25 28.68
CA GLY A 113 17.53 11.14 27.24
C GLY A 113 16.96 9.87 26.58
N LYS A 114 16.97 8.71 27.27
CA LYS A 114 16.39 7.46 26.74
C LYS A 114 14.88 7.54 26.67
N HIS A 115 14.23 8.20 27.64
CA HIS A 115 12.78 8.44 27.60
C HIS A 115 12.40 9.44 26.51
N ALA A 116 13.17 10.52 26.34
CA ALA A 116 12.96 11.48 25.26
C ALA A 116 13.09 10.81 23.88
N ALA A 117 14.13 10.00 23.67
CA ALA A 117 14.32 9.24 22.44
C ALA A 117 13.16 8.27 22.17
N ALA A 118 12.70 7.54 23.20
CA ALA A 118 11.58 6.62 23.06
C ALA A 118 10.27 7.33 22.66
N TYR A 119 9.99 8.50 23.24
CA TYR A 119 8.80 9.28 22.88
C TYR A 119 8.92 9.97 21.52
N ALA A 120 10.12 10.37 21.12
CA ALA A 120 10.37 10.98 19.81
C ALA A 120 9.94 10.03 18.66
N VAL A 121 10.14 8.73 18.81
CA VAL A 121 9.71 7.70 17.83
C VAL A 121 8.20 7.75 17.56
N PHE A 122 7.38 8.20 18.52
CA PHE A 122 5.93 8.29 18.37
C PHE A 122 5.46 9.71 18.03
N VAL A 123 6.08 10.73 18.64
CA VAL A 123 5.68 12.13 18.42
C VAL A 123 6.08 12.61 17.04
N ILE A 124 7.25 12.23 16.53
CA ILE A 124 7.73 12.69 15.22
C ILE A 124 6.79 12.23 14.09
N PRO A 125 6.44 10.93 13.96
CA PRO A 125 5.48 10.51 12.93
C PRO A 125 4.11 11.18 13.05
N LEU A 126 3.64 11.40 14.28
CA LEU A 126 2.37 12.08 14.51
C LEU A 126 2.43 13.54 14.04
N LEU A 127 3.47 14.28 14.41
CA LEU A 127 3.67 15.65 13.95
C LEU A 127 3.83 15.71 12.44
N LEU A 128 4.67 14.86 11.84
CA LEU A 128 4.83 14.78 10.40
C LEU A 128 3.51 14.50 9.68
N GLY A 129 2.67 13.63 10.24
CA GLY A 129 1.34 13.36 9.70
C GLY A 129 0.42 14.59 9.65
N PHE A 130 0.47 15.46 10.66
CA PHE A 130 -0.30 16.71 10.67
C PHE A 130 0.33 17.85 9.87
N LEU A 131 1.66 17.89 9.75
CA LEU A 131 2.38 18.98 9.09
C LEU A 131 2.55 18.77 7.58
N LEU A 132 2.67 17.53 7.12
CA LEU A 132 2.88 17.21 5.71
C LEU A 132 1.55 17.15 4.93
N PRO A 133 1.51 17.65 3.68
CA PRO A 133 0.30 17.58 2.87
C PRO A 133 -0.05 16.14 2.52
N THR A 134 -1.35 15.83 2.56
CA THR A 134 -1.88 14.54 2.11
C THR A 134 -1.92 14.51 0.59
N THR A 135 -0.91 13.92 -0.04
CA THR A 135 -0.83 13.80 -1.50
C THR A 135 -0.65 12.36 -1.94
N ALA A 136 -1.11 12.04 -3.15
CA ALA A 136 -0.76 10.79 -3.81
C ALA A 136 0.75 10.69 -4.05
N MET A 137 1.23 9.48 -4.26
CA MET A 137 2.64 9.25 -4.61
C MET A 137 3.00 9.92 -5.95
N SER A 138 4.23 10.41 -6.03
CA SER A 138 4.81 11.06 -7.21
C SER A 138 5.68 10.10 -8.02
N SER A 139 5.80 10.40 -9.31
CA SER A 139 6.72 9.85 -10.30
C SER A 139 8.16 9.67 -9.81
N ALA A 140 8.62 10.48 -8.85
CA ALA A 140 9.92 10.31 -8.20
C ALA A 140 10.10 8.92 -7.56
N LEU A 141 9.02 8.32 -7.03
CA LEU A 141 9.06 6.95 -6.49
C LEU A 141 9.27 5.92 -7.61
N VAL A 142 8.74 6.18 -8.80
CA VAL A 142 8.90 5.32 -9.98
C VAL A 142 10.35 5.31 -10.44
N ALA A 143 11.04 6.45 -10.40
CA ALA A 143 12.46 6.52 -10.72
C ALA A 143 13.32 5.65 -9.77
N GLN A 144 12.90 5.48 -8.51
CA GLN A 144 13.62 4.68 -7.52
C GLN A 144 13.24 3.20 -7.54
N LYS A 145 11.94 2.87 -7.69
CA LYS A 145 11.43 1.49 -7.63
C LYS A 145 11.30 0.81 -8.99
N GLY A 146 11.35 1.57 -10.08
CA GLY A 146 11.08 1.09 -11.44
C GLY A 146 9.59 1.01 -11.79
N ILE A 147 9.31 0.52 -13.00
CA ILE A 147 7.96 0.43 -13.57
C ILE A 147 7.69 -0.93 -14.21
N ASN A 148 6.48 -1.44 -14.02
CA ASN A 148 5.99 -2.69 -14.60
C ASN A 148 5.16 -2.39 -15.85
N LEU A 149 5.72 -2.66 -17.04
CA LEU A 149 5.01 -2.50 -18.31
C LEU A 149 4.31 -3.79 -18.77
N GLY A 150 4.69 -4.94 -18.21
CA GLY A 150 4.17 -6.27 -18.58
C GLY A 150 3.09 -6.84 -17.65
N GLY A 151 2.55 -6.03 -16.73
CA GLY A 151 1.73 -6.54 -15.62
C GLY A 151 2.58 -7.22 -14.52
N PRO A 152 1.95 -7.70 -13.43
CA PRO A 152 2.64 -8.47 -12.40
C PRO A 152 3.36 -9.65 -13.05
N PRO A 153 4.51 -10.11 -12.53
CA PRO A 153 5.06 -11.37 -12.99
C PRO A 153 4.04 -12.47 -12.70
N ALA A 154 3.27 -12.86 -13.72
CA ALA A 154 2.87 -14.26 -13.81
C ALA A 154 4.17 -15.06 -13.68
N ALA A 155 4.12 -16.18 -12.97
CA ALA A 155 5.18 -17.17 -13.08
C ALA A 155 5.27 -17.57 -14.56
N VAL A 156 6.11 -16.85 -15.32
CA VAL A 156 6.53 -17.24 -16.66
C VAL A 156 7.48 -18.40 -16.42
N ASN A 157 6.91 -19.55 -16.12
CA ASN A 157 7.63 -20.80 -16.20
C ASN A 157 7.77 -21.07 -17.68
N ASP A 158 8.92 -20.67 -18.22
CA ASP A 158 9.44 -21.06 -19.53
C ASP A 158 9.83 -22.56 -19.49
N ALA A 159 8.89 -23.40 -19.05
CA ALA A 159 9.08 -24.81 -18.78
C ALA A 159 7.84 -25.59 -19.21
N GLY A 160 7.77 -25.89 -20.51
CA GLY A 160 7.23 -27.15 -21.03
C GLY A 160 5.78 -27.52 -20.67
N GLY A 161 4.93 -26.58 -20.29
CA GLY A 161 3.50 -26.83 -20.11
C GLY A 161 2.82 -26.92 -21.47
N THR A 162 2.26 -28.08 -21.81
CA THR A 162 1.51 -28.29 -23.06
C THR A 162 0.38 -27.26 -23.15
N SER A 163 0.52 -26.28 -24.03
CA SER A 163 -0.51 -25.29 -24.33
C SER A 163 -1.67 -26.04 -24.96
N SER A 164 -2.81 -26.11 -24.27
CA SER A 164 -3.97 -26.87 -24.73
C SER A 164 -5.06 -25.89 -25.12
N ALA A 165 -5.48 -25.94 -26.37
CA ALA A 165 -6.64 -25.22 -26.89
C ALA A 165 -7.99 -25.76 -26.35
N GLY A 166 -7.97 -26.73 -25.41
CA GLY A 166 -9.15 -27.49 -24.99
C GLY A 166 -9.78 -27.10 -23.65
N ASP A 167 -11.08 -26.78 -23.72
CA ASP A 167 -12.13 -26.85 -22.67
C ASP A 167 -12.13 -25.84 -21.52
N TRP A 168 -11.37 -24.75 -21.63
CA TRP A 168 -11.27 -23.79 -20.54
C TRP A 168 -12.30 -22.65 -20.58
N ALA A 169 -13.00 -22.46 -21.70
CA ALA A 169 -13.78 -21.26 -22.00
C ALA A 169 -15.22 -21.53 -22.48
N GLY A 170 -15.85 -22.65 -22.10
CA GLY A 170 -17.27 -22.91 -22.39
C GLY A 170 -17.62 -22.84 -23.89
N ASP A 171 -18.77 -22.25 -24.25
CA ASP A 171 -19.29 -22.11 -25.63
C ASP A 171 -18.59 -21.04 -26.50
N GLU A 172 -17.41 -20.54 -26.08
CA GLU A 172 -16.69 -19.53 -26.84
C GLU A 172 -16.26 -20.02 -28.23
N ASP A 173 -16.23 -19.09 -29.20
CA ASP A 173 -15.90 -19.35 -30.61
C ASP A 173 -14.55 -20.08 -30.70
N PRO A 174 -14.47 -21.24 -31.40
CA PRO A 174 -13.21 -21.95 -31.65
C PRO A 174 -12.08 -21.06 -32.18
N GLN A 175 -12.38 -20.05 -33.00
CA GLN A 175 -11.36 -19.13 -33.52
C GLN A 175 -10.80 -18.20 -32.43
N LEU A 176 -11.63 -17.78 -31.46
CA LEU A 176 -11.17 -16.98 -30.34
C LEU A 176 -10.34 -17.82 -29.36
N LYS A 177 -10.75 -19.08 -29.12
CA LYS A 177 -9.95 -20.02 -28.31
C LYS A 177 -8.57 -20.28 -28.91
N GLU A 178 -8.48 -20.38 -30.23
CA GLU A 178 -7.21 -20.56 -30.93
C GLU A 178 -6.32 -19.32 -30.90
N ARG A 179 -6.89 -18.11 -30.87
CA ARG A 179 -6.14 -16.87 -30.68
C ARG A 179 -5.58 -16.74 -29.27
N PHE A 180 -6.36 -17.11 -28.26
CA PHE A 180 -6.00 -17.00 -26.85
C PHE A 180 -5.53 -18.35 -26.27
N LYS A 181 -4.49 -18.93 -26.89
CA LYS A 181 -3.90 -20.19 -26.42
C LYS A 181 -3.41 -20.06 -24.99
N THR A 182 -3.65 -21.09 -24.20
CA THR A 182 -3.46 -21.05 -22.76
C THR A 182 -2.92 -22.38 -22.23
N ASP A 183 -2.26 -22.30 -21.09
CA ASP A 183 -1.84 -23.39 -20.23
C ASP A 183 -2.56 -23.27 -18.88
N LYS A 184 -2.28 -24.18 -17.94
CA LYS A 184 -2.91 -24.23 -16.61
C LYS A 184 -2.81 -22.91 -15.82
N TYR A 185 -1.76 -22.11 -16.03
CA TYR A 185 -1.41 -20.95 -15.21
C TYR A 185 -1.96 -19.63 -15.75
N ASN A 186 -2.35 -19.56 -17.02
CA ASN A 186 -2.83 -18.33 -17.66
C ASN A 186 -4.27 -18.38 -18.19
N ARG A 187 -5.03 -19.41 -17.82
CA ARG A 187 -6.43 -19.62 -18.25
C ARG A 187 -7.32 -18.42 -17.99
N ASP A 188 -7.20 -17.83 -16.81
CA ASP A 188 -8.04 -16.70 -16.42
C ASP A 188 -7.69 -15.45 -17.23
N PHE A 189 -6.42 -15.26 -17.59
CA PHE A 189 -5.99 -14.18 -18.49
C PHE A 189 -6.44 -14.41 -19.93
N ALA A 190 -6.47 -15.66 -20.40
CA ALA A 190 -7.02 -15.98 -21.72
C ALA A 190 -8.52 -15.69 -21.79
N LYS A 191 -9.29 -16.09 -20.76
CA LYS A 191 -10.71 -15.73 -20.64
C LYS A 191 -10.93 -14.22 -20.61
N LEU A 192 -10.13 -13.51 -19.80
CA LEU A 192 -10.19 -12.05 -19.74
C LEU A 192 -9.85 -11.43 -21.09
N GLY A 193 -8.83 -11.96 -21.77
CA GLY A 193 -8.41 -11.56 -23.11
C GLY A 193 -9.53 -11.69 -24.14
N ILE A 194 -10.27 -12.81 -24.15
CA ILE A 194 -11.44 -13.02 -25.01
C ILE A 194 -12.52 -11.96 -24.71
N LYS A 195 -12.84 -11.72 -23.43
CA LYS A 195 -13.83 -10.71 -23.06
C LYS A 195 -13.42 -9.30 -23.51
N LEU A 196 -12.15 -8.95 -23.31
CA LEU A 196 -11.58 -7.69 -23.75
C LEU A 196 -11.60 -7.56 -25.27
N TYR A 197 -11.26 -8.63 -26.00
CA TYR A 197 -11.24 -8.63 -27.46
C TYR A 197 -12.62 -8.33 -28.07
N LYS A 198 -13.70 -8.76 -27.44
CA LYS A 198 -15.08 -8.48 -27.85
C LYS A 198 -15.53 -7.04 -27.60
N GLN A 199 -14.78 -6.25 -26.83
CA GLN A 199 -15.12 -4.85 -26.58
C GLN A 199 -14.74 -3.98 -27.79
N ASP A 200 -15.62 -3.03 -28.12
CA ASP A 200 -15.37 -2.05 -29.18
C ASP A 200 -14.23 -1.09 -28.83
N THR A 201 -14.08 -0.75 -27.54
CA THR A 201 -12.96 0.06 -27.02
C THR A 201 -12.50 -0.50 -25.69
N LEU A 202 -11.20 -0.76 -25.60
CA LEU A 202 -10.56 -1.32 -24.41
C LEU A 202 -10.35 -0.21 -23.38
N GLU A 203 -11.07 -0.27 -22.28
CA GLU A 203 -10.94 0.72 -21.20
C GLU A 203 -10.08 0.19 -20.04
N LEU A 204 -8.85 0.72 -19.94
CA LEU A 204 -7.97 0.56 -18.77
C LEU A 204 -8.34 1.60 -17.70
N LYS A 205 -9.49 1.38 -17.08
CA LYS A 205 -9.97 2.05 -15.87
C LYS A 205 -9.46 1.33 -14.61
N ASP A 206 -9.87 1.82 -13.44
CA ASP A 206 -9.45 1.35 -12.13
C ASP A 206 -9.76 -0.14 -11.88
N GLU A 207 -10.91 -0.61 -12.37
CA GLU A 207 -11.33 -2.00 -12.21
C GLU A 207 -10.56 -2.95 -13.14
N LEU A 208 -10.01 -4.00 -12.53
CA LEU A 208 -9.16 -5.01 -13.17
C LEU A 208 -7.99 -4.39 -13.92
N PHE A 209 -7.49 -3.22 -13.51
CA PHE A 209 -6.46 -2.49 -14.24
C PHE A 209 -5.22 -3.36 -14.49
N MET A 210 -4.71 -4.00 -13.43
CA MET A 210 -3.52 -4.85 -13.51
C MET A 210 -3.78 -6.11 -14.31
N GLU A 211 -4.93 -6.73 -14.11
CA GLU A 211 -5.33 -7.98 -14.75
C GLU A 211 -5.55 -7.77 -16.25
N LYS A 212 -6.19 -6.67 -16.64
CA LYS A 212 -6.36 -6.26 -18.04
C LYS A 212 -5.01 -5.95 -18.67
N LEU A 213 -4.16 -5.15 -18.02
CA LEU A 213 -2.83 -4.83 -18.52
C LEU A 213 -1.99 -6.10 -18.73
N GLN A 214 -2.06 -7.05 -17.80
CA GLN A 214 -1.38 -8.33 -17.91
C GLN A 214 -1.95 -9.18 -19.06
N ALA A 215 -3.28 -9.28 -19.20
CA ALA A 215 -3.91 -10.00 -20.31
C ALA A 215 -3.51 -9.41 -21.67
N LEU A 216 -3.45 -8.08 -21.79
CA LEU A 216 -3.02 -7.42 -23.02
C LEU A 216 -1.54 -7.71 -23.34
N ASN A 217 -0.64 -7.68 -22.35
CA ASN A 217 0.78 -7.99 -22.55
C ASN A 217 1.06 -9.48 -22.76
N MET A 218 0.16 -10.35 -22.32
CA MET A 218 0.26 -11.80 -22.54
C MET A 218 -0.12 -12.18 -23.98
N PHE A 219 -1.05 -11.44 -24.58
CA PHE A 219 -1.54 -11.68 -25.94
C PHE A 219 -1.44 -10.43 -26.83
N PRO A 220 -0.28 -9.77 -26.90
CA PRO A 220 -0.17 -8.44 -27.50
C PRO A 220 -0.58 -8.45 -28.98
N ASP A 221 -0.23 -9.53 -29.70
CA ASP A 221 -0.52 -9.69 -31.14
C ASP A 221 -2.04 -9.70 -31.42
N ASN A 222 -2.83 -10.20 -30.49
CA ASN A 222 -4.29 -10.26 -30.63
C ASN A 222 -4.94 -8.89 -30.48
N PHE A 223 -4.26 -7.92 -29.86
CA PHE A 223 -4.82 -6.60 -29.58
C PHE A 223 -4.28 -5.50 -30.50
N ALA A 224 -3.32 -5.81 -31.37
CA ALA A 224 -2.77 -4.86 -32.32
C ALA A 224 -3.87 -4.11 -33.12
N GLY A 225 -3.80 -2.79 -33.13
CA GLY A 225 -4.74 -1.90 -33.82
C GLY A 225 -6.07 -1.66 -33.10
N LYS A 226 -6.39 -2.40 -32.03
CA LYS A 226 -7.64 -2.15 -31.28
C LYS A 226 -7.61 -0.80 -30.57
N PRO A 227 -8.74 -0.08 -30.51
CA PRO A 227 -8.82 1.18 -29.80
C PRO A 227 -8.75 0.94 -28.28
N ILE A 228 -7.98 1.79 -27.61
CA ILE A 228 -7.73 1.73 -26.17
C ILE A 228 -7.84 3.13 -25.55
N LYS A 229 -8.39 3.17 -24.33
CA LYS A 229 -8.45 4.36 -23.49
C LYS A 229 -7.88 4.06 -22.12
N MET A 230 -6.95 4.89 -21.65
CA MET A 230 -6.24 4.70 -20.40
C MET A 230 -6.16 6.02 -19.61
N LEU A 231 -6.41 5.94 -18.30
CA LEU A 231 -6.21 7.03 -17.34
C LEU A 231 -4.98 6.76 -16.49
N GLY A 232 -4.08 7.73 -16.37
CA GLY A 232 -2.92 7.64 -15.47
C GLY A 232 -2.10 8.91 -15.41
N PHE A 233 -1.05 8.88 -14.60
CA PHE A 233 -0.07 9.96 -14.50
C PHE A 233 1.07 9.74 -15.51
N VAL A 234 1.64 10.85 -15.98
CA VAL A 234 2.80 10.85 -16.88
C VAL A 234 4.09 10.59 -16.10
N TYR A 235 4.93 9.71 -16.64
CA TYR A 235 6.29 9.47 -16.18
C TYR A 235 7.21 9.24 -17.38
N ARG A 236 8.38 9.89 -17.42
CA ARG A 236 9.44 9.58 -18.39
C ARG A 236 10.59 8.81 -17.72
N ASP A 237 10.82 7.58 -18.19
CA ASP A 237 12.02 6.83 -17.77
C ASP A 237 13.27 7.41 -18.44
N THR A 238 14.40 7.29 -17.76
CA THR A 238 15.70 7.67 -18.30
C THR A 238 16.01 6.80 -19.53
N GLY A 239 16.18 7.44 -20.69
CA GLY A 239 16.44 6.76 -21.97
C GLY A 239 15.23 6.66 -22.93
N MET A 240 14.07 7.20 -22.57
CA MET A 240 12.97 7.38 -23.54
C MET A 240 13.23 8.54 -24.51
N SER A 241 12.69 8.43 -25.73
CA SER A 241 12.72 9.54 -26.69
C SER A 241 11.74 10.65 -26.30
N ASP A 242 11.93 11.85 -26.86
CA ASP A 242 11.05 13.01 -26.64
C ASP A 242 9.61 12.80 -27.14
N THR A 243 9.41 11.76 -27.95
CA THR A 243 8.11 11.33 -28.50
C THR A 243 7.44 10.23 -27.67
N GLN A 244 8.03 9.88 -26.52
CA GLN A 244 7.56 8.80 -25.66
C GLN A 244 7.41 9.27 -24.21
N PHE A 245 6.41 8.72 -23.55
CA PHE A 245 6.27 8.76 -22.10
C PHE A 245 5.45 7.56 -21.65
N ILE A 246 5.44 7.28 -20.36
CA ILE A 246 4.63 6.23 -19.78
C ILE A 246 3.41 6.86 -19.13
N VAL A 247 2.24 6.27 -19.36
CA VAL A 247 1.06 6.52 -18.55
C VAL A 247 0.97 5.41 -17.53
N GLY A 248 1.08 5.77 -16.26
CA GLY A 248 1.14 4.84 -15.14
C GLY A 248 0.00 5.01 -14.13
N ARG A 249 -0.26 3.95 -13.38
CA ARG A 249 -1.02 3.94 -12.13
C ARG A 249 -0.20 3.26 -11.05
N PHE A 250 -0.33 3.75 -9.84
CA PHE A 250 0.24 3.09 -8.66
C PHE A 250 -0.73 2.01 -8.20
N ALA A 251 -0.24 0.78 -8.12
CA ALA A 251 -0.92 -0.32 -7.49
C ALA A 251 -0.50 -0.45 -6.03
N VAL A 252 -1.47 -0.67 -5.16
CA VAL A 252 -1.26 -0.85 -3.72
C VAL A 252 -1.96 -2.13 -3.28
N THR A 253 -1.33 -2.91 -2.40
CA THR A 253 -1.92 -4.15 -1.88
C THR A 253 -2.48 -3.94 -0.48
N CYS A 254 -1.72 -3.33 0.41
CA CYS A 254 -2.13 -3.02 1.79
C CYS A 254 -1.89 -1.56 2.17
N CYS A 255 -0.78 -0.96 1.76
CA CYS A 255 -0.41 0.42 2.09
C CYS A 255 0.60 0.99 1.09
N THR A 256 0.76 2.31 1.04
CA THR A 256 1.69 2.98 0.11
C THR A 256 3.14 2.48 0.17
N ALA A 257 3.57 1.88 1.27
CA ALA A 257 4.90 1.28 1.37
C ALA A 257 5.10 0.13 0.35
N ASP A 258 4.06 -0.64 0.06
CA ASP A 258 4.09 -1.74 -0.91
C ASP A 258 3.81 -1.32 -2.35
N ALA A 259 3.65 -0.02 -2.58
CA ALA A 259 3.21 0.46 -3.86
C ALA A 259 4.18 0.13 -4.98
N SER A 260 3.60 -0.28 -6.11
CA SER A 260 4.29 -0.63 -7.35
C SER A 260 3.64 0.08 -8.53
N THR A 261 4.42 0.48 -9.52
CA THR A 261 3.89 1.23 -10.67
C THR A 261 3.65 0.31 -11.84
N TYR A 262 2.47 0.45 -12.45
CA TYR A 262 2.07 -0.28 -13.66
C TYR A 262 1.69 0.71 -14.74
N GLY A 263 2.13 0.51 -15.97
CA GLY A 263 1.87 1.47 -17.03
C GLY A 263 2.05 0.94 -18.44
N VAL A 264 1.78 1.81 -19.41
CA VAL A 264 1.95 1.54 -20.83
C VAL A 264 2.74 2.67 -21.47
N VAL A 265 3.66 2.34 -22.38
CA VAL A 265 4.38 3.35 -23.16
C VAL A 265 3.42 3.96 -24.17
N VAL A 266 3.36 5.28 -24.18
CA VAL A 266 2.58 6.07 -25.11
C VAL A 266 3.52 6.71 -26.11
N GLN A 267 3.25 6.52 -27.40
CA GLN A 267 3.95 7.22 -28.47
C GLN A 267 3.10 8.39 -28.96
N SER A 268 3.67 9.58 -28.99
CA SER A 268 3.01 10.80 -29.48
C SER A 268 4.04 11.83 -29.93
N SER A 269 3.79 12.49 -31.06
CA SER A 269 4.60 13.64 -31.49
C SER A 269 4.54 14.82 -30.53
N ASN A 270 3.49 14.90 -29.70
CA ASN A 270 3.26 15.97 -28.72
C ASN A 270 3.58 15.54 -27.28
N ALA A 271 4.34 14.45 -27.10
CA ALA A 271 4.70 13.90 -25.79
C ALA A 271 5.37 14.92 -24.87
N ASN A 272 6.20 15.82 -25.40
CA ASN A 272 6.92 16.86 -24.66
C ASN A 272 6.01 17.88 -23.93
N ARG A 273 4.72 17.98 -24.27
CA ARG A 273 3.76 18.93 -23.67
C ARG A 273 3.25 18.52 -22.29
N PHE A 274 3.55 17.31 -21.85
CA PHE A 274 3.08 16.74 -20.60
C PHE A 274 4.26 16.57 -19.64
N ALA A 275 4.23 17.24 -18.49
CA ALA A 275 5.26 17.07 -17.47
C ALA A 275 4.98 15.80 -16.65
N ASP A 276 6.02 15.29 -15.98
CA ASP A 276 5.83 14.21 -14.99
C ASP A 276 4.76 14.61 -13.95
N ASP A 277 4.08 13.62 -13.38
CA ASP A 277 2.96 13.76 -12.45
C ASP A 277 1.69 14.41 -13.02
N THR A 278 1.68 14.80 -14.31
CA THR A 278 0.46 15.26 -14.97
C THR A 278 -0.49 14.09 -15.18
N TRP A 279 -1.73 14.20 -14.68
CA TRP A 279 -2.78 13.22 -14.97
C TRP A 279 -3.36 13.44 -16.36
N VAL A 280 -3.43 12.37 -17.13
CA VAL A 280 -3.91 12.39 -18.51
C VAL A 280 -4.84 11.21 -18.78
N THR A 281 -5.79 11.44 -19.68
CA THR A 281 -6.53 10.38 -20.36
C THR A 281 -5.99 10.27 -21.78
N VAL A 282 -5.48 9.10 -22.13
CA VAL A 282 -4.94 8.81 -23.47
C VAL A 282 -5.92 7.92 -24.20
N SER A 283 -6.29 8.32 -25.41
CA SER A 283 -7.05 7.47 -26.33
C SER A 283 -6.24 7.26 -27.61
N GLY A 284 -6.24 6.05 -28.13
CA GLY A 284 -5.43 5.69 -29.29
C GLY A 284 -5.65 4.25 -29.71
N THR A 285 -4.67 3.68 -30.40
CA THR A 285 -4.68 2.26 -30.79
C THR A 285 -3.53 1.52 -30.14
N ILE A 286 -3.72 0.23 -29.91
CA ILE A 286 -2.68 -0.64 -29.36
C ILE A 286 -1.64 -0.93 -30.42
N GLY A 287 -0.39 -0.64 -30.10
CA GLY A 287 0.78 -1.12 -30.82
C GLY A 287 1.62 -2.03 -29.94
N GLU A 288 2.83 -2.31 -30.38
CA GLU A 288 3.78 -3.19 -29.68
C GLU A 288 5.18 -2.60 -29.75
N MET A 289 5.99 -2.87 -28.73
CA MET A 289 7.42 -2.59 -28.77
C MET A 289 8.21 -3.58 -27.92
N THR A 290 9.52 -3.61 -28.11
CA THR A 290 10.43 -4.26 -27.17
C THR A 290 10.94 -3.24 -26.17
N TYR A 291 10.66 -3.46 -24.89
CA TYR A 291 11.16 -2.65 -23.78
C TYR A 291 12.00 -3.51 -22.83
N LYS A 292 13.27 -3.13 -22.61
CA LYS A 292 14.22 -3.87 -21.75
C LYS A 292 14.22 -5.39 -22.06
N GLY A 293 14.18 -5.76 -23.34
CA GLY A 293 14.19 -7.15 -23.82
C GLY A 293 12.85 -7.90 -23.75
N LYS A 294 11.77 -7.25 -23.33
CA LYS A 294 10.42 -7.85 -23.27
C LYS A 294 9.49 -7.20 -24.30
N LYS A 295 8.70 -8.02 -25.00
CA LYS A 295 7.61 -7.53 -25.85
C LYS A 295 6.48 -7.00 -24.95
N VAL A 296 6.09 -5.75 -25.14
CA VAL A 296 5.03 -5.08 -24.37
C VAL A 296 4.11 -4.32 -25.32
N ILE A 297 2.87 -4.10 -24.89
CA ILE A 297 1.95 -3.24 -25.62
C ILE A 297 2.39 -1.77 -25.53
N THR A 298 1.98 -0.98 -26.51
CA THR A 298 2.11 0.48 -26.53
C THR A 298 0.79 1.11 -26.92
N ILE A 299 0.62 2.40 -26.63
CA ILE A 299 -0.51 3.19 -27.13
C ILE A 299 0.00 4.20 -28.15
N GLN A 300 -0.43 4.05 -29.40
CA GLN A 300 -0.25 5.06 -30.43
C GLN A 300 -1.32 6.13 -30.21
N ALA A 301 -0.94 7.23 -29.56
CA ALA A 301 -1.91 8.21 -29.08
C ALA A 301 -2.58 8.97 -30.24
N ALA A 302 -3.90 8.92 -30.30
CA ALA A 302 -4.72 9.78 -31.14
C ALA A 302 -5.09 11.08 -30.41
N SER A 303 -5.37 11.00 -29.11
CA SER A 303 -5.65 12.14 -28.24
C SER A 303 -5.09 11.94 -26.84
N ILE A 304 -4.65 13.05 -26.21
CA ILE A 304 -4.16 13.09 -24.84
C ILE A 304 -4.80 14.31 -24.16
N GLU A 305 -5.63 14.07 -23.16
CA GLU A 305 -6.36 15.10 -22.44
C GLU A 305 -5.86 15.20 -20.99
N LYS A 306 -5.49 16.40 -20.54
CA LYS A 306 -5.16 16.62 -19.12
C LYS A 306 -6.43 16.49 -18.28
N THR A 307 -6.32 15.83 -17.14
CA THR A 307 -7.41 15.66 -16.19
C THR A 307 -6.93 15.82 -14.77
N LYS A 308 -7.87 15.91 -13.82
CA LYS A 308 -7.54 15.83 -12.39
C LYS A 308 -7.28 14.37 -12.01
N PRO A 309 -6.48 14.11 -10.97
CA PRO A 309 -6.38 12.78 -10.39
C PRO A 309 -7.78 12.25 -10.03
N PRO A 310 -8.05 10.95 -10.22
CA PRO A 310 -9.26 10.34 -9.69
C PRO A 310 -9.25 10.41 -8.17
N GLU A 311 -10.44 10.37 -7.56
CA GLU A 311 -10.62 10.40 -6.10
C GLU A 311 -9.78 9.33 -5.41
N ASN A 312 -9.72 8.14 -6.00
CA ASN A 312 -8.78 7.09 -5.64
C ASN A 312 -7.65 7.01 -6.68
N PRO A 313 -6.44 7.52 -6.39
CA PRO A 313 -5.32 7.51 -7.33
C PRO A 313 -4.76 6.11 -7.58
N TYR A 314 -5.08 5.13 -6.73
CA TYR A 314 -4.50 3.80 -6.72
C TYR A 314 -5.40 2.74 -7.36
N VAL A 315 -4.76 1.71 -7.89
CA VAL A 315 -5.41 0.49 -8.37
C VAL A 315 -5.08 -0.68 -7.43
N TYR A 316 -5.96 -1.68 -7.36
CA TYR A 316 -5.84 -2.79 -6.41
C TYR A 316 -5.93 -4.13 -7.13
N PRO A 317 -5.17 -5.16 -6.68
CA PRO A 317 -5.21 -6.47 -7.30
C PRO A 317 -6.53 -7.17 -6.97
N VAL A 318 -7.11 -7.83 -7.96
CA VAL A 318 -8.35 -8.60 -7.83
C VAL A 318 -8.02 -10.07 -7.95
N TYR A 319 -7.69 -10.70 -6.81
CA TYR A 319 -7.20 -12.09 -6.79
C TYR A 319 -8.22 -13.13 -7.27
N ASP A 320 -9.51 -12.84 -7.16
CA ASP A 320 -10.61 -13.73 -7.54
C ASP A 320 -11.19 -13.42 -8.92
N PHE A 321 -10.51 -12.60 -9.75
CA PHE A 321 -11.04 -12.17 -11.04
C PHE A 321 -11.45 -13.33 -11.95
N GLY A 322 -10.69 -14.43 -11.94
CA GLY A 322 -10.99 -15.64 -12.74
C GLY A 322 -12.37 -16.24 -12.45
N SER A 323 -12.84 -16.18 -11.20
CA SER A 323 -14.17 -16.66 -10.82
C SER A 323 -15.31 -15.73 -11.21
N ARG A 324 -15.01 -14.47 -11.58
CA ARG A 324 -15.98 -13.46 -12.01
C ARG A 324 -16.15 -13.42 -13.53
N LEU A 325 -15.35 -14.21 -14.26
CA LEU A 325 -15.35 -14.30 -15.71
C LEU A 325 -16.26 -15.44 -16.20
#